data_AF-A0A7R9R1S8-F1
#
_entry.id   AF-A0A7R9R1S8-F1
#
_cell.length_a   1.000
_cell.length_b   1.000
_cell.length_c   1.000
_cell.angle_alpha   90.00
_cell.angle_beta   90.00
_cell.angle_gamma   90.00
#
_symmetry.space_group_name_H-M   'P 1'
#
loop_
_entity.id
_entity.type
_entity.pdbx_description
1 polymer ?
#
loop_
_entity_poly.entity_id
_entity_poly.type
_entity_poly.pdbx_seq_one_letter_code
_entity_poly.pdbx_strand_id
1 'polypeptide(L)'
;MASNKWSDIWYNRVASKCMQKNKSLFIKHDKQRFEEYLNSKTTISGAVLKPVEMVHNAYQYSVVTLGELEDPNFKLEMEVLEKQWLSLCEDIQKKGGGLFDNAIAVCDVSGSMNGTPMDAAIGLTILVMYLSREPWNSMCITFHESPSIHVVNPKLTFIEKLRSLQNMSWGGTTNLNLVFDLILNKAVEQRLTNDQLPKVLIVFTDMEFSTAFHGADLTNFEAA
;
A
#
# COMPACT_ATOMS: atom_id res chain seq x y z
N MET A 1 19.98 11.20 -20.61
CA MET A 1 20.11 10.26 -21.74
C MET A 1 20.13 11.02 -23.06
N ALA A 2 21.21 11.76 -23.33
CA ALA A 2 21.28 12.71 -24.44
C ALA A 2 21.96 12.15 -25.71
N SER A 3 22.57 10.96 -25.64
CA SER A 3 23.38 10.38 -26.72
C SER A 3 22.69 9.24 -27.49
N ASN A 4 21.42 8.90 -27.18
CA ASN A 4 20.66 7.80 -27.79
C ASN A 4 21.36 6.42 -27.79
N LYS A 5 22.30 6.19 -26.87
CA LYS A 5 23.02 4.90 -26.73
C LYS A 5 22.29 3.93 -25.81
N TRP A 6 21.09 3.49 -26.21
CA TRP A 6 20.24 2.59 -25.41
C TRP A 6 20.83 1.18 -25.29
N SER A 7 21.54 0.72 -26.32
CA SER A 7 22.30 -0.56 -26.33
C SER A 7 23.29 -0.69 -25.17
N ASP A 8 23.83 0.42 -24.69
CA ASP A 8 24.89 0.44 -23.68
C ASP A 8 24.33 0.34 -22.25
N ILE A 9 23.00 0.38 -22.08
CA ILE A 9 22.35 0.32 -20.77
C ILE A 9 22.45 -1.09 -20.19
N TRP A 10 23.00 -1.20 -18.99
CA TRP A 10 23.02 -2.42 -18.20
C TRP A 10 21.94 -2.32 -17.12
N TYR A 11 20.75 -2.87 -17.40
CA TYR A 11 19.56 -2.71 -16.56
C TYR A 11 19.76 -3.15 -15.11
N ASN A 12 20.57 -4.18 -14.87
CA ASN A 12 20.95 -4.65 -13.54
C ASN A 12 21.74 -3.63 -12.69
N ARG A 13 22.30 -2.57 -13.31
CA ARG A 13 23.01 -1.48 -12.63
C ARG A 13 22.22 -0.18 -12.59
N VAL A 14 21.02 -0.15 -13.17
CA VAL A 14 20.18 1.05 -13.17
C VAL A 14 19.64 1.27 -11.76
N ALA A 15 19.97 2.42 -11.16
CA ALA A 15 19.47 2.79 -9.84
C ALA A 15 17.94 2.89 -9.82
N SER A 16 17.31 2.55 -8.70
CA SER A 16 15.84 2.49 -8.53
C SER A 16 15.10 3.75 -9.03
N LYS A 17 15.53 4.94 -8.59
CA LYS A 17 14.91 6.21 -9.02
C LYS A 17 15.09 6.47 -10.52
N CYS A 18 16.21 6.03 -11.10
CA CYS A 18 16.44 6.10 -12.54
C CYS A 18 15.51 5.14 -13.29
N MET A 19 15.31 3.92 -12.76
CA MET A 19 14.38 2.94 -13.29
C MET A 19 12.97 3.50 -13.35
N GLN A 20 12.47 4.01 -12.24
CA GLN A 20 11.11 4.53 -12.12
C GLN A 20 10.86 5.74 -13.03
N LYS A 21 11.83 6.66 -13.13
CA LYS A 21 11.72 7.88 -13.93
C LYS A 21 11.78 7.62 -15.43
N ASN A 22 12.54 6.60 -15.87
CA ASN A 22 12.85 6.40 -17.29
C ASN A 22 12.25 5.12 -17.89
N LYS A 23 11.46 4.34 -17.15
CA LYS A 23 10.84 3.10 -17.63
C LYS A 23 10.12 3.24 -18.98
N SER A 24 9.37 4.32 -19.18
CA SER A 24 8.68 4.59 -20.45
C SER A 24 9.65 4.79 -21.62
N LEU A 25 10.81 5.42 -21.36
CA LEU A 25 11.87 5.58 -22.35
C LEU A 25 12.60 4.27 -22.64
N PHE A 26 12.81 3.42 -21.63
CA PHE A 26 13.39 2.09 -21.83
C PHE A 26 12.48 1.22 -22.71
N ILE A 27 11.17 1.23 -22.43
CA ILE A 27 10.18 0.53 -23.26
C ILE A 27 10.15 1.11 -24.68
N LYS A 28 10.20 2.44 -24.82
CA LYS A 28 10.16 3.09 -26.15
C LYS A 28 11.38 2.78 -27.01
N HIS A 29 12.56 2.68 -26.42
CA HIS A 29 13.82 2.66 -27.17
C HIS A 29 14.58 1.33 -27.14
N ASP A 30 14.29 0.44 -26.19
CA ASP A 30 15.00 -0.83 -26.01
C ASP A 30 14.07 -1.89 -25.37
N LYS A 31 12.85 -1.99 -25.91
CA LYS A 31 11.77 -2.83 -25.39
C LYS A 31 12.20 -4.26 -25.14
N GLN A 32 12.81 -4.90 -26.13
CA GLN A 32 13.14 -6.33 -26.08
C GLN A 32 14.09 -6.64 -24.91
N ARG A 33 15.22 -5.93 -24.79
CA ARG A 33 16.16 -6.16 -23.68
C ARG A 33 15.56 -5.77 -22.33
N PHE A 34 14.66 -4.79 -22.31
CA PHE A 34 13.96 -4.41 -21.10
C PHE A 34 12.97 -5.49 -20.65
N GLU A 35 12.19 -6.05 -21.57
CA GLU A 35 11.30 -7.20 -21.32
C GLU A 35 12.08 -8.43 -20.83
N GLU A 36 13.22 -8.75 -21.47
CA GLU A 36 14.11 -9.83 -21.03
C GLU A 36 14.63 -9.58 -19.60
N TYR A 37 14.99 -8.34 -19.28
CA TYR A 37 15.39 -7.95 -17.93
C TYR A 37 14.26 -8.14 -16.91
N LEU A 38 13.03 -7.68 -17.21
CA LEU A 38 11.88 -7.83 -16.31
C LEU A 38 11.51 -9.29 -16.07
N ASN A 39 11.55 -10.12 -17.12
CA ASN A 39 11.27 -11.56 -17.03
C ASN A 39 12.38 -12.37 -16.33
N SER A 40 13.56 -11.79 -16.14
CA SER A 40 14.64 -12.44 -15.40
C SER A 40 14.35 -12.52 -13.90
N LYS A 41 15.10 -13.36 -13.17
CA LYS A 41 15.00 -13.46 -11.71
C LYS A 41 15.58 -12.27 -10.95
N THR A 42 15.97 -11.19 -11.63
CA THR A 42 16.57 -10.04 -10.97
C THR A 42 15.53 -9.19 -10.24
N THR A 43 15.82 -8.84 -8.99
CA THR A 43 15.05 -7.88 -8.23
C THR A 43 15.34 -6.46 -8.72
N ILE A 44 14.29 -5.66 -8.95
CA ILE A 44 14.44 -4.22 -9.15
C ILE A 44 14.46 -3.60 -7.76
N SER A 45 15.61 -3.08 -7.33
CA SER A 45 15.76 -2.50 -6.00
C SER A 45 14.68 -1.46 -5.74
N GLY A 46 13.86 -1.65 -4.72
CA GLY A 46 12.88 -0.68 -4.20
C GLY A 46 13.34 0.04 -2.93
N ALA A 47 14.42 -0.42 -2.30
CA ALA A 47 14.82 -0.05 -0.93
C ALA A 47 15.10 1.46 -0.68
N VAL A 48 15.34 2.25 -1.73
CA VAL A 48 15.56 3.70 -1.62
C VAL A 48 14.29 4.53 -1.90
N LEU A 49 13.20 3.86 -2.27
CA LEU A 49 11.89 4.47 -2.49
C LEU A 49 11.07 4.40 -1.21
N LYS A 50 10.31 5.45 -0.94
CA LYS A 50 9.38 5.47 0.19
C LYS A 50 7.99 5.01 -0.24
N PRO A 51 7.15 4.44 0.65
CA PRO A 51 5.78 4.07 0.32
C PRO A 51 4.98 5.22 -0.33
N VAL A 52 5.12 6.43 0.21
CA VAL A 52 4.51 7.64 -0.34
C VAL A 52 4.98 7.96 -1.77
N GLU A 53 6.28 7.83 -2.06
CA GLU A 53 6.83 8.05 -3.41
C GLU A 53 6.32 6.97 -4.38
N MET A 54 6.18 5.73 -3.92
CA MET A 54 5.66 4.62 -4.72
C MET A 54 4.20 4.82 -5.09
N VAL A 55 3.35 5.20 -4.13
CA VAL A 55 1.93 5.48 -4.38
C VAL A 55 1.77 6.67 -5.31
N HIS A 56 2.49 7.76 -5.07
CA HIS A 56 2.44 8.95 -5.92
C HIS A 56 2.73 8.63 -7.38
N ASN A 57 3.79 7.84 -7.64
CA ASN A 57 4.15 7.43 -8.99
C ASN A 57 3.18 6.40 -9.60
N ALA A 58 2.53 5.60 -8.77
CA ALA A 58 1.56 4.58 -9.17
C ALA A 58 0.16 5.13 -9.42
N TYR A 59 -0.16 6.34 -8.93
CA TYR A 59 -1.49 6.95 -9.00
C TYR A 59 -1.99 7.07 -10.45
N GLN A 60 -1.14 7.45 -11.39
CA GLN A 60 -1.50 7.52 -12.81
C GLN A 60 -1.91 6.16 -13.40
N TYR A 61 -1.51 5.04 -12.76
CA TYR A 61 -1.87 3.69 -13.18
C TYR A 61 -3.10 3.14 -12.43
N SER A 62 -3.49 3.77 -11.32
CA SER A 62 -4.72 3.41 -10.60
C SER A 62 -5.96 3.98 -11.26
N VAL A 63 -5.85 5.10 -11.99
CA VAL A 63 -6.93 5.75 -12.74
C VAL A 63 -6.74 5.52 -14.24
N VAL A 64 -7.10 4.33 -14.72
CA VAL A 64 -6.97 3.98 -16.15
C VAL A 64 -8.20 3.30 -16.73
N THR A 65 -8.38 3.48 -18.03
CA THR A 65 -9.42 2.86 -18.84
C THR A 65 -9.13 1.38 -19.10
N LEU A 66 -10.18 0.62 -19.46
CA LEU A 66 -10.01 -0.78 -19.87
C LEU A 66 -9.04 -0.94 -21.05
N GLY A 67 -9.03 0.01 -21.99
CA GLY A 67 -8.12 -0.03 -23.14
C GLY A 67 -6.65 0.16 -22.77
N GLU A 68 -6.35 1.02 -21.79
CA GLU A 68 -4.98 1.22 -21.29
C GLU A 68 -4.46 0.00 -20.54
N LEU A 69 -5.33 -0.73 -19.83
CA LEU A 69 -4.96 -1.99 -19.18
C LEU A 69 -4.56 -3.08 -20.17
N GLU A 70 -4.97 -2.98 -21.44
CA GLU A 70 -4.57 -3.93 -22.49
C GLU A 70 -3.26 -3.55 -23.18
N ASP A 71 -2.80 -2.30 -23.06
CA ASP A 71 -1.55 -1.82 -23.68
C ASP A 71 -0.34 -2.59 -23.10
N PRO A 72 0.42 -3.33 -23.93
CA PRO A 72 1.61 -4.06 -23.50
C PRO A 72 2.66 -3.19 -22.83
N ASN A 73 2.87 -1.95 -23.30
CA ASN A 73 3.84 -1.03 -22.71
C ASN A 73 3.39 -0.61 -21.32
N PHE A 74 2.10 -0.34 -21.17
CA PHE A 74 1.50 0.01 -19.88
C PHE A 74 1.65 -1.14 -18.86
N LYS A 75 1.44 -2.39 -19.28
CA LYS A 75 1.69 -3.58 -18.45
C LYS A 75 3.14 -3.68 -17.97
N LEU A 76 4.12 -3.40 -18.82
CA LEU A 76 5.54 -3.41 -18.42
C LEU A 76 5.85 -2.33 -17.38
N GLU A 77 5.25 -1.14 -17.51
CA GLU A 77 5.42 -0.08 -16.52
C GLU A 77 4.84 -0.44 -15.16
N MET A 78 3.67 -1.09 -15.14
CA MET A 78 3.05 -1.62 -13.93
C MET A 78 3.90 -2.74 -13.32
N GLU A 79 4.50 -3.61 -14.13
CA GLU A 79 5.39 -4.67 -13.65
C GLU A 79 6.65 -4.10 -12.97
N VAL A 80 7.22 -3.01 -13.49
CA VAL A 80 8.33 -2.31 -12.83
C VAL A 80 7.92 -1.82 -11.44
N LEU A 81 6.74 -1.19 -11.32
CA LEU A 81 6.22 -0.70 -10.05
C LEU A 81 5.96 -1.84 -9.06
N GLU A 82 5.38 -2.95 -9.51
CA GLU A 82 5.16 -4.14 -8.69
C GLU A 82 6.48 -4.68 -8.13
N LYS A 83 7.47 -4.90 -9.00
CA LYS A 83 8.78 -5.42 -8.57
C LYS A 83 9.49 -4.47 -7.59
N GLN A 84 9.40 -3.16 -7.82
CA GLN A 84 9.95 -2.16 -6.89
C GLN A 84 9.21 -2.18 -5.55
N TRP A 85 7.88 -2.32 -5.55
CA TRP A 85 7.09 -2.39 -4.32
C TRP A 85 7.43 -3.63 -3.49
N LEU A 86 7.47 -4.80 -4.13
CA LEU A 86 7.84 -6.06 -3.47
C LEU A 86 9.26 -5.98 -2.90
N SER A 87 10.22 -5.43 -3.66
CA SER A 87 11.58 -5.24 -3.18
C SER A 87 11.66 -4.30 -1.96
N LEU A 88 10.84 -3.25 -1.90
CA LEU A 88 10.74 -2.37 -0.74
C LEU A 88 10.19 -3.12 0.48
N CYS A 89 9.10 -3.87 0.31
CA CYS A 89 8.49 -4.64 1.40
C CYS A 89 9.47 -5.68 1.97
N GLU A 90 10.16 -6.44 1.10
CA GLU A 90 11.17 -7.41 1.51
C GLU A 90 12.35 -6.77 2.26
N ASP A 91 12.81 -5.59 1.82
CA ASP A 91 13.90 -4.87 2.49
C ASP A 91 13.49 -4.41 3.89
N ILE A 92 12.28 -3.87 4.05
CA ILE A 92 11.73 -3.48 5.36
C ILE A 92 11.56 -4.71 6.27
N GLN A 93 11.04 -5.82 5.73
CA GLN A 93 10.90 -7.06 6.48
C GLN A 93 12.26 -7.56 7.00
N LYS A 94 13.29 -7.60 6.14
CA LYS A 94 14.67 -8.02 6.49
C LYS A 94 15.32 -7.12 7.53
N LYS A 95 14.99 -5.83 7.56
CA LYS A 95 15.52 -4.84 8.51
C LYS A 95 14.78 -4.82 9.86
N GLY A 96 13.86 -5.75 10.10
CA GLY A 96 13.18 -5.89 11.38
C GLY A 96 11.80 -5.22 11.42
N GLY A 97 10.99 -5.40 10.37
CA GLY A 97 9.59 -4.97 10.31
C GLY A 97 8.64 -5.61 11.34
N GLY A 98 9.15 -6.13 12.47
CA GLY A 98 8.40 -6.86 13.49
C GLY A 98 7.31 -6.04 14.18
N LEU A 99 7.34 -4.71 14.09
CA LEU A 99 6.22 -3.85 14.49
C LEU A 99 4.91 -4.25 13.78
N PHE A 100 5.02 -4.73 12.54
CA PHE A 100 3.89 -5.02 11.68
C PHE A 100 3.46 -6.48 11.70
N ASP A 101 4.18 -7.37 12.39
CA ASP A 101 4.01 -8.84 12.32
C ASP A 101 2.55 -9.29 12.60
N ASN A 102 1.87 -8.63 13.54
CA ASN A 102 0.42 -8.74 13.76
C ASN A 102 -0.18 -7.33 13.91
N ALA A 103 -0.19 -6.54 12.84
CA ALA A 103 -0.77 -5.21 12.86
C ALA A 103 -2.03 -5.10 11.98
N ILE A 104 -2.91 -4.19 12.34
CA ILE A 104 -4.02 -3.75 11.48
C ILE A 104 -4.00 -2.23 11.38
N ALA A 105 -4.28 -1.74 10.17
CA ALA A 105 -4.30 -0.32 9.88
C ALA A 105 -5.74 0.21 9.80
N VAL A 106 -5.97 1.39 10.37
CA VAL A 106 -7.09 2.27 10.02
C VAL A 106 -6.56 3.24 8.97
N CYS A 107 -7.19 3.27 7.81
CA CYS A 107 -6.73 4.06 6.67
C CYS A 107 -7.70 5.22 6.40
N ASP A 108 -7.20 6.44 6.57
CA ASP A 108 -7.91 7.65 6.20
C ASP A 108 -7.70 7.99 4.72
N VAL A 109 -8.80 7.98 3.98
CA VAL A 109 -8.88 8.36 2.57
C VAL A 109 -9.85 9.52 2.36
N SER A 110 -10.08 10.31 3.41
CA SER A 110 -10.96 11.46 3.37
C SER A 110 -10.46 12.58 2.47
N GLY A 111 -11.33 13.53 2.16
CA GLY A 111 -10.99 14.66 1.30
C GLY A 111 -9.84 15.53 1.82
N SER A 112 -9.65 15.63 3.15
CA SER A 112 -8.55 16.39 3.77
C SER A 112 -7.19 15.74 3.51
N MET A 113 -7.17 14.41 3.37
CA MET A 113 -5.97 13.65 3.06
C MET A 113 -5.43 13.90 1.64
N ASN A 114 -6.15 14.62 0.79
CA ASN A 114 -5.81 14.76 -0.63
C ASN A 114 -4.34 15.17 -0.87
N GLY A 115 -3.67 14.46 -1.79
CA GLY A 115 -2.25 14.63 -2.09
C GLY A 115 -1.34 13.73 -1.25
N THR A 116 -0.21 14.28 -0.77
CA THR A 116 0.83 13.50 -0.06
C THR A 116 0.33 12.78 1.20
N PRO A 117 -0.60 13.30 2.02
CA PRO A 117 -1.12 12.57 3.16
C PRO A 117 -1.84 11.26 2.77
N MET A 118 -2.68 11.29 1.73
CA MET A 118 -3.38 10.12 1.19
C MET A 118 -2.40 9.13 0.56
N ASP A 119 -1.42 9.63 -0.21
CA ASP A 119 -0.36 8.78 -0.77
C ASP A 119 0.39 8.03 0.36
N ALA A 120 0.66 8.72 1.48
CA ALA A 120 1.31 8.13 2.64
C ALA A 120 0.39 7.13 3.38
N ALA A 121 -0.86 7.48 3.64
CA ALA A 121 -1.82 6.62 4.36
C ALA A 121 -2.09 5.32 3.60
N ILE A 122 -2.32 5.40 2.28
CA ILE A 122 -2.52 4.21 1.46
C ILE A 122 -1.24 3.39 1.38
N GLY A 123 -0.09 4.02 1.12
CA GLY A 123 1.19 3.32 0.99
C GLY A 123 1.56 2.58 2.28
N LEU A 124 1.40 3.23 3.42
CA LEU A 124 1.68 2.61 4.72
C LEU A 124 0.64 1.53 5.07
N THR A 125 -0.64 1.70 4.72
CA THR A 125 -1.66 0.66 4.91
C THR A 125 -1.36 -0.60 4.09
N ILE A 126 -1.00 -0.45 2.82
CA ILE A 126 -0.61 -1.59 1.98
C ILE A 126 0.66 -2.24 2.55
N LEU A 127 1.63 -1.46 3.03
CA LEU A 127 2.83 -1.99 3.68
C LEU A 127 2.48 -2.81 4.94
N VAL A 128 1.55 -2.33 5.78
CA VAL A 128 1.04 -3.08 6.94
C VAL A 128 0.44 -4.41 6.47
N MET A 129 -0.43 -4.40 5.46
CA MET A 129 -1.00 -5.64 4.89
C MET A 129 0.08 -6.61 4.42
N TYR A 130 1.15 -6.14 3.77
CA TYR A 130 2.24 -7.01 3.30
C TYR A 130 3.06 -7.64 4.44
N LEU A 131 3.22 -6.93 5.55
CA LEU A 131 4.10 -7.34 6.65
C LEU A 131 3.35 -8.06 7.79
N SER A 132 2.04 -7.87 7.89
CA SER A 132 1.18 -8.57 8.84
C SER A 132 0.99 -10.05 8.46
N ARG A 133 0.58 -10.84 9.44
CA ARG A 133 0.16 -12.24 9.27
C ARG A 133 -1.32 -12.35 8.95
N GLU A 134 -1.72 -13.50 8.43
CA GLU A 134 -3.13 -13.88 8.35
C GLU A 134 -3.76 -13.87 9.75
N PRO A 135 -5.01 -13.39 9.88
CA PRO A 135 -5.89 -12.92 8.81
C PRO A 135 -5.70 -11.43 8.42
N TRP A 136 -4.93 -10.67 9.19
CA TRP A 136 -4.83 -9.20 9.10
C TRP A 136 -4.11 -8.69 7.84
N ASN A 137 -3.28 -9.53 7.20
CA ASN A 137 -2.53 -9.24 5.97
C ASN A 137 -3.39 -8.95 4.72
N SER A 138 -4.71 -9.06 4.83
CA SER A 138 -5.66 -8.91 3.74
C SER A 138 -6.79 -7.94 4.07
N MET A 139 -6.62 -7.09 5.10
CA MET A 139 -7.66 -6.14 5.50
C MET A 139 -7.11 -4.87 6.13
N CYS A 140 -7.90 -3.80 6.04
CA CYS A 140 -7.76 -2.60 6.84
C CYS A 140 -9.15 -2.17 7.33
N ILE A 141 -9.18 -1.16 8.19
CA ILE A 141 -10.42 -0.55 8.67
C ILE A 141 -10.56 0.84 8.05
N THR A 142 -11.78 1.17 7.62
CA THR A 142 -12.10 2.49 7.05
C THR A 142 -12.08 3.58 8.13
N PHE A 143 -11.57 4.76 7.78
CA PHE A 143 -11.69 5.95 8.63
C PHE A 143 -13.10 6.57 8.44
N HIS A 144 -14.03 6.15 9.28
CA HIS A 144 -15.46 6.48 9.17
C HIS A 144 -16.13 6.46 10.55
N GLU A 145 -17.17 7.29 10.75
CA GLU A 145 -17.93 7.38 12.01
C GLU A 145 -18.58 6.04 12.41
N SER A 146 -18.98 5.28 11.38
CA SER A 146 -19.37 3.87 11.41
C SER A 146 -18.32 3.07 10.64
N PRO A 147 -17.19 2.70 11.26
CA PRO A 147 -16.10 2.05 10.56
C PRO A 147 -16.51 0.65 10.07
N SER A 148 -15.78 0.14 9.08
CA SER A 148 -15.97 -1.20 8.51
C SER A 148 -14.64 -1.83 8.14
N ILE A 149 -14.58 -3.16 8.13
CA ILE A 149 -13.42 -3.90 7.63
C ILE A 149 -13.47 -3.91 6.10
N HIS A 150 -12.46 -3.31 5.48
CA HIS A 150 -12.23 -3.40 4.04
C HIS A 150 -11.30 -4.57 3.74
N VAL A 151 -11.83 -5.61 3.11
CA VAL A 151 -11.08 -6.82 2.75
C VAL A 151 -10.50 -6.66 1.35
N VAL A 152 -9.20 -6.93 1.22
CA VAL A 152 -8.45 -6.84 -0.03
C VAL A 152 -7.87 -8.21 -0.34
N ASN A 153 -8.11 -8.71 -1.55
CA ASN A 153 -7.54 -9.99 -1.96
C ASN A 153 -6.00 -9.89 -1.94
N PRO A 154 -5.30 -10.75 -1.16
CA PRO A 154 -3.85 -10.66 -1.00
C PRO A 154 -3.08 -10.87 -2.31
N LYS A 155 -3.71 -11.55 -3.29
CA LYS A 155 -3.16 -11.81 -4.64
C LYS A 155 -3.18 -10.61 -5.57
N LEU A 156 -3.86 -9.51 -5.21
CA LEU A 156 -3.86 -8.30 -6.01
C LEU A 156 -2.47 -7.67 -6.05
N THR A 157 -2.12 -7.08 -7.19
CA THR A 157 -0.91 -6.25 -7.36
C THR A 157 -0.98 -5.00 -6.50
N PHE A 158 0.16 -4.36 -6.28
CA PHE A 158 0.28 -3.07 -5.60
C PHE A 158 -0.68 -2.02 -6.16
N ILE A 159 -0.79 -1.90 -7.48
CA ILE A 159 -1.66 -0.91 -8.14
C ILE A 159 -3.14 -1.25 -7.95
N GLU A 160 -3.50 -2.53 -7.99
CA GLU A 160 -4.88 -2.98 -7.72
C GLU A 160 -5.26 -2.77 -6.25
N LYS A 161 -4.34 -3.03 -5.31
CA LYS A 161 -4.53 -2.71 -3.88
C LYS A 161 -4.69 -1.21 -3.68
N LEU A 162 -3.83 -0.39 -4.28
CA LEU A 162 -3.95 1.08 -4.29
C LEU A 162 -5.34 1.51 -4.77
N ARG A 163 -5.78 1.02 -5.93
CA ARG A 163 -7.11 1.32 -6.48
C ARG A 163 -8.23 0.87 -5.53
N SER A 164 -8.09 -0.30 -4.89
CA SER A 164 -9.07 -0.79 -3.92
C SER A 164 -9.22 0.15 -2.73
N LEU A 165 -8.09 0.62 -2.16
CA LEU A 165 -8.09 1.52 -1.00
C LEU A 165 -8.59 2.93 -1.35
N GLN A 166 -8.23 3.46 -2.52
CA GLN A 166 -8.70 4.78 -2.98
C GLN A 166 -10.22 4.89 -3.07
N ASN A 167 -10.91 3.76 -3.31
CA ASN A 167 -12.36 3.71 -3.44
C ASN A 167 -13.08 3.31 -2.14
N MET A 168 -12.37 3.26 -1.01
CA MET A 168 -12.99 3.00 0.28
C MET A 168 -13.91 4.16 0.67
N SER A 169 -15.00 3.83 1.38
CA SER A 169 -15.85 4.83 2.00
C SER A 169 -15.11 5.53 3.15
N TRP A 170 -15.33 6.85 3.28
CA TRP A 170 -14.83 7.67 4.39
C TRP A 170 -15.94 8.60 4.90
N GLY A 171 -15.86 9.00 6.17
CA GLY A 171 -16.99 9.60 6.90
C GLY A 171 -16.63 10.73 7.87
N GLY A 172 -15.56 11.48 7.59
CA GLY A 172 -15.16 12.67 8.34
C GLY A 172 -14.41 12.39 9.65
N THR A 173 -14.95 11.56 10.55
CA THR A 173 -14.26 11.13 11.78
C THR A 173 -14.20 9.60 11.89
N THR A 174 -13.58 9.07 12.95
CA THR A 174 -13.56 7.64 13.26
C THR A 174 -13.93 7.36 14.71
N ASN A 175 -14.77 6.35 14.93
CA ASN A 175 -15.13 5.87 16.27
C ASN A 175 -14.24 4.68 16.67
N LEU A 176 -13.26 4.92 17.56
CA LEU A 176 -12.30 3.89 17.97
C LEU A 176 -12.92 2.72 18.75
N ASN A 177 -14.02 2.91 19.47
CA ASN A 177 -14.70 1.79 20.14
C ASN A 177 -15.22 0.79 19.10
N LEU A 178 -15.87 1.29 18.04
CA LEU A 178 -16.35 0.44 16.96
C LEU A 178 -15.19 -0.21 16.18
N VAL A 179 -14.02 0.45 16.08
CA VAL A 179 -12.80 -0.17 15.53
C VAL A 179 -12.38 -1.38 16.38
N PHE A 180 -12.36 -1.25 17.71
CA PHE A 180 -12.03 -2.38 18.60
C PHE A 180 -13.08 -3.48 18.53
N ASP A 181 -14.38 -3.15 18.49
CA ASP A 181 -15.46 -4.12 18.31
C ASP A 181 -15.32 -4.89 17.01
N LEU A 182 -14.97 -4.24 15.90
CA LEU A 182 -14.71 -4.91 14.62
C LEU A 182 -13.58 -5.94 14.74
N ILE A 183 -12.48 -5.57 15.39
CA ILE A 183 -11.33 -6.46 15.60
C ILE A 183 -11.75 -7.66 16.46
N LEU A 184 -12.45 -7.43 17.57
CA LEU A 184 -12.90 -8.48 18.49
C LEU A 184 -13.92 -9.40 17.82
N ASN A 185 -14.91 -8.85 17.12
CA ASN A 185 -15.91 -9.61 16.38
C ASN A 185 -15.23 -10.48 15.31
N LYS A 186 -14.25 -9.94 14.58
CA LYS A 186 -13.48 -10.71 13.60
C LYS A 186 -12.71 -11.85 14.24
N ALA A 187 -12.11 -11.60 15.41
CA ALA A 187 -11.39 -12.62 16.16
C ALA A 187 -12.31 -13.74 16.65
N VAL A 188 -13.50 -13.41 17.15
CA VAL A 188 -14.51 -14.39 17.57
C VAL A 188 -15.03 -15.19 16.38
N GLU A 189 -15.36 -14.52 15.27
CA GLU A 189 -15.83 -15.15 14.01
C GLU A 189 -14.83 -16.20 13.53
N GLN A 190 -13.54 -15.85 13.51
CA GLN A 190 -12.47 -16.74 13.03
C GLN A 190 -11.86 -17.64 14.11
N ARG A 191 -12.37 -17.57 15.35
CA ARG A 191 -11.87 -18.33 16.51
C ARG A 191 -10.36 -18.16 16.71
N LEU A 192 -9.88 -16.93 16.58
CA LEU A 192 -8.48 -16.59 16.73
C LEU A 192 -8.01 -16.81 18.17
N THR A 193 -6.79 -17.27 18.32
CA THR A 193 -6.11 -17.32 19.62
C THR A 193 -5.55 -15.95 20.00
N ASN A 194 -5.24 -15.74 21.28
CA ASN A 194 -4.70 -14.45 21.77
C ASN A 194 -3.41 -14.03 21.06
N ASP A 195 -2.57 -14.97 20.63
CA ASP A 195 -1.34 -14.69 19.88
C ASP A 195 -1.59 -14.29 18.42
N GLN A 196 -2.78 -14.60 17.88
CA GLN A 196 -3.22 -14.20 16.53
C GLN A 196 -3.94 -12.84 16.53
N LEU A 197 -4.29 -12.29 17.69
CA LEU A 197 -4.85 -10.95 17.77
C LEU A 197 -3.81 -9.89 17.32
N PRO A 198 -4.27 -8.77 16.73
CA PRO A 198 -3.36 -7.71 16.33
C PRO A 198 -2.77 -7.09 17.60
N LYS A 199 -1.45 -7.00 17.63
CA LYS A 199 -0.68 -6.39 18.73
C LYS A 199 -0.58 -4.88 18.58
N VAL A 200 -0.79 -4.37 17.38
CA VAL A 200 -0.66 -2.96 17.03
C VAL A 200 -1.83 -2.56 16.14
N LEU A 201 -2.57 -1.54 16.58
CA LEU A 201 -3.49 -0.78 15.74
C LEU A 201 -2.77 0.49 15.29
N ILE A 202 -2.67 0.73 13.99
CA ILE A 202 -2.02 1.93 13.43
C ILE A 202 -3.08 2.76 12.71
N VAL A 203 -3.23 4.02 13.09
CA VAL A 203 -4.17 4.95 12.45
C VAL A 203 -3.38 5.91 11.58
N PHE A 204 -3.58 5.86 10.27
CA PHE A 204 -2.99 6.80 9.33
C PHE A 204 -4.01 7.87 8.96
N THR A 205 -3.85 9.06 9.52
CA THR A 205 -4.72 10.23 9.35
C THR A 205 -3.88 11.50 9.47
N ASP A 206 -4.36 12.61 8.92
CA ASP A 206 -3.84 13.97 9.13
C ASP A 206 -4.25 14.54 10.50
N MET A 207 -5.03 13.76 11.27
CA MET A 207 -5.59 14.10 12.58
C MET A 207 -6.56 15.27 12.54
N GLU A 208 -7.21 15.54 11.41
CA GLU A 208 -8.35 16.46 11.32
C GLU A 208 -9.63 15.82 11.90
N PHE A 209 -9.54 15.31 13.13
CA PHE A 209 -10.69 14.78 13.86
C PHE A 209 -11.64 15.92 14.23
N SER A 210 -12.92 15.79 13.85
CA SER A 210 -13.97 16.62 14.45
C SER A 210 -14.16 16.27 15.94
N THR A 211 -14.09 14.96 16.26
CA THR A 211 -14.18 14.39 17.61
C THR A 211 -13.59 12.97 17.59
N ALA A 212 -12.60 12.65 18.43
CA ALA A 212 -12.06 11.29 18.55
C ALA A 212 -12.90 10.36 19.45
N PHE A 213 -13.66 10.95 20.39
CA PHE A 213 -14.54 10.24 21.33
C PHE A 213 -15.71 11.12 21.79
N HIS A 214 -16.91 10.56 21.88
CA HIS A 214 -18.06 11.23 22.49
C HIS A 214 -18.27 10.69 23.92
N GLY A 215 -18.27 11.58 24.92
CA GLY A 215 -18.49 11.20 26.33
C GLY A 215 -17.21 10.92 27.12
N ALA A 216 -16.22 11.81 27.06
CA ALA A 216 -14.88 11.70 27.66
C ALA A 216 -14.82 11.60 29.20
N ASP A 217 -15.90 11.20 29.85
CA ASP A 217 -15.96 10.89 31.27
C ASP A 217 -15.25 9.56 31.60
N LEU A 218 -14.97 8.73 30.58
CA LEU A 218 -14.31 7.43 30.68
C LEU A 218 -13.26 7.27 29.55
N THR A 219 -12.16 6.58 29.85
CA THR A 219 -11.19 6.10 28.84
C THR A 219 -11.80 4.98 27.99
N ASN A 220 -11.26 4.71 26.79
CA ASN A 220 -11.72 3.59 25.95
C ASN A 220 -11.65 2.23 26.69
N PHE A 221 -10.74 2.09 27.66
CA PHE A 221 -10.64 0.90 28.49
C PHE A 221 -11.78 0.79 29.50
N GLU A 222 -12.25 1.91 30.03
CA GLU A 222 -13.35 1.96 31.00
C GLU A 222 -14.73 1.88 30.35
N ALA A 223 -14.82 2.15 29.03
CA ALA A 223 -16.05 2.10 28.26
C ALA A 223 -16.32 0.72 27.60
N ALA A 224 -15.34 -0.19 27.60
CA ALA A 224 -15.42 -1.55 27.06
C ALA A 224 -15.93 -2.56 28.10
#